data_AF-A0A931ULL3-F1
#
_entry.id   AF-A0A931ULL3-F1
#
_cell.length_a   1.000
_cell.length_b   1.000
_cell.length_c   1.000
_cell.angle_alpha   90.00
_cell.angle_beta   90.00
_cell.angle_gamma   90.00
#
_symmetry.space_group_name_H-M   'P 1'
#
loop_
_entity.id
_entity.type
_entity.pdbx_description
1 polymer ?
#
loop_
_entity_poly.entity_id
_entity_poly.type
_entity_poly.pdbx_seq_one_letter_code
_entity_poly.pdbx_strand_id
1 'polypeptide(L)'
;MAILIDEHTEAIIQGITGQAGRRTAHVMKAYGTRVRGGVTPGKGGQEVEGLPVFDTVAEAKAAFPRLSASVVAVPRRLAKGAVFEAIEAGIRILTLPTERVPRHDMLEIIEFSRMHGSLVLGGNSGGAISPGKCTLGGIGGRVEFTRLAFRPGPCGVMSRSGGQLTTV
;
A
#
# COMPACT_ATOMS: atom_id res chain seq x y z
N MET A 1 -5.35 19.00 -5.75
CA MET A 1 -4.86 18.18 -6.89
C MET A 1 -4.28 16.89 -6.33
N ALA A 2 -4.56 15.75 -6.97
CA ALA A 2 -4.06 14.44 -6.57
C ALA A 2 -3.56 13.72 -7.84
N ILE A 3 -2.43 13.00 -7.75
CA ILE A 3 -1.77 12.38 -8.93
C ILE A 3 -2.00 10.87 -8.95
N LEU A 4 -1.65 10.18 -7.86
CA LEU A 4 -1.70 8.71 -7.79
C LEU A 4 -2.92 8.20 -7.03
N ILE A 5 -3.19 8.78 -5.86
CA ILE A 5 -4.23 8.31 -4.94
C ILE A 5 -5.12 9.48 -4.52
N ASP A 6 -6.37 9.20 -4.22
CA ASP A 6 -7.39 10.18 -3.85
C ASP A 6 -8.40 9.60 -2.85
N GLU A 7 -9.42 10.38 -2.49
CA GLU A 7 -10.50 10.02 -1.57
C GLU A 7 -11.35 8.83 -2.05
N HIS A 8 -11.27 8.45 -3.33
CA HIS A 8 -11.99 7.31 -3.91
C HIS A 8 -11.15 6.04 -3.95
N THR A 9 -9.84 6.15 -3.70
CA THR A 9 -8.92 5.03 -3.71
C THR A 9 -9.26 4.03 -2.60
N GLU A 10 -9.68 2.84 -3.00
CA GLU A 10 -9.93 1.71 -2.11
C GLU A 10 -8.68 0.81 -2.08
N ALA A 11 -8.20 0.50 -0.89
CA ALA A 11 -6.93 -0.19 -0.68
C ALA A 11 -7.06 -1.44 0.19
N ILE A 12 -6.20 -2.42 -0.05
CA ILE A 12 -5.96 -3.56 0.84
C ILE A 12 -4.53 -3.56 1.36
N ILE A 13 -4.28 -4.39 2.38
CA ILE A 13 -2.94 -4.64 2.91
C ILE A 13 -2.63 -6.13 2.80
N GLN A 14 -1.65 -6.48 1.98
CA GLN A 14 -1.12 -7.84 1.93
C GLN A 14 -0.15 -8.05 3.10
N GLY A 15 -0.33 -9.12 3.86
CA GLY A 15 0.38 -9.35 5.12
C GLY A 15 -0.24 -8.62 6.32
N ILE A 16 -1.53 -8.28 6.27
CA ILE A 16 -2.22 -7.49 7.31
C ILE A 16 -2.12 -8.09 8.71
N THR A 17 -2.04 -9.43 8.83
CA THR A 17 -1.96 -10.09 10.14
C THR A 17 -0.57 -9.98 10.80
N GLY A 18 0.46 -9.61 10.04
CA GLY A 18 1.80 -9.36 10.57
C GLY A 18 1.93 -8.00 11.26
N GLN A 19 2.97 -7.81 12.08
CA GLN A 19 3.17 -6.58 12.86
C GLN A 19 3.20 -5.31 11.98
N ALA A 20 3.94 -5.35 10.86
CA ALA A 20 4.02 -4.23 9.92
C ALA A 20 2.67 -3.95 9.23
N GLY A 21 1.95 -5.00 8.82
CA GLY A 21 0.63 -4.89 8.22
C GLY A 21 -0.40 -4.28 9.16
N ARG A 22 -0.46 -4.76 10.42
CA ARG A 22 -1.34 -4.21 11.48
C ARG A 22 -1.09 -2.73 11.73
N ARG A 23 0.18 -2.34 11.91
CA ARG A 23 0.56 -0.93 12.10
C ARG A 23 0.15 -0.08 10.90
N THR A 24 0.37 -0.58 9.69
CA THR A 24 0.00 0.12 8.45
C THR A 24 -1.51 0.30 8.33
N ALA A 25 -2.29 -0.76 8.65
CA ALA A 25 -3.74 -0.72 8.66
C ALA A 25 -4.25 0.33 9.64
N HIS A 26 -3.71 0.34 10.85
CA HIS A 26 -4.04 1.32 11.87
C HIS A 26 -3.80 2.76 11.39
N VAL A 27 -2.61 3.06 10.86
CA VAL A 27 -2.25 4.41 10.38
C VAL A 27 -3.12 4.85 9.20
N MET A 28 -3.30 3.98 8.20
CA MET A 28 -4.11 4.30 7.02
C MET A 28 -5.58 4.54 7.39
N LYS A 29 -6.15 3.70 8.26
CA LYS A 29 -7.53 3.90 8.77
C LYS A 29 -7.65 5.19 9.56
N ALA A 30 -6.73 5.44 10.49
CA ALA A 30 -6.74 6.66 11.31
C ALA A 30 -6.61 7.93 10.46
N TYR A 31 -5.87 7.88 9.35
CA TYR A 31 -5.75 9.01 8.45
C TYR A 31 -7.04 9.28 7.67
N GLY A 32 -7.79 8.23 7.33
CA GLY A 32 -9.06 8.30 6.59
C GLY A 32 -9.07 7.53 5.27
N THR A 33 -8.03 6.74 4.97
CA THR A 33 -7.98 5.90 3.77
C THR A 33 -9.08 4.84 3.81
N ARG A 34 -9.71 4.57 2.66
CA ARG A 34 -10.71 3.49 2.50
C ARG A 34 -10.04 2.12 2.44
N VAL A 35 -9.53 1.67 3.58
CA VAL A 35 -8.99 0.31 3.72
C VAL A 35 -10.14 -0.69 3.74
N ARG A 36 -10.18 -1.60 2.77
CA ARG A 36 -11.28 -2.57 2.60
C ARG A 36 -11.04 -3.90 3.29
N GLY A 37 -9.79 -4.20 3.61
CA GLY A 37 -9.41 -5.50 4.13
C GLY A 37 -7.91 -5.68 4.11
N GLY A 38 -7.50 -6.91 4.36
CA GLY A 38 -6.16 -7.35 4.01
C GLY A 38 -6.13 -8.81 3.62
N VAL A 39 -4.96 -9.24 3.17
CA VAL A 39 -4.75 -10.61 2.69
C VAL A 39 -3.71 -11.27 3.58
N THR A 40 -3.99 -12.49 4.04
CA THR A 40 -2.98 -13.38 4.59
C THR A 40 -3.40 -14.81 4.28
N PRO A 41 -2.68 -15.54 3.42
CA PRO A 41 -3.01 -16.93 3.08
C PRO A 41 -3.12 -17.83 4.32
N GLY A 42 -4.18 -18.63 4.37
CA GLY A 42 -4.52 -19.52 5.49
C GLY A 42 -5.19 -18.81 6.67
N LYS A 43 -5.56 -17.54 6.53
CA LYS A 43 -6.21 -16.74 7.58
C LYS A 43 -7.44 -15.98 7.08
N GLY A 44 -7.98 -16.36 5.93
CA GLY A 44 -9.26 -15.87 5.45
C GLY A 44 -10.36 -16.06 6.49
N GLY A 45 -11.30 -15.10 6.54
CA GLY A 45 -12.41 -15.08 7.51
C GLY A 45 -12.06 -14.49 8.88
N GLN A 46 -10.79 -14.18 9.16
CA GLN A 46 -10.39 -13.44 10.36
C GLN A 46 -10.67 -11.95 10.21
N GLU A 47 -10.49 -11.21 11.32
CA GLU A 47 -10.56 -9.77 11.36
C GLU A 47 -9.29 -9.17 11.97
N VAL A 48 -8.82 -8.05 11.41
CA VAL A 48 -7.69 -7.27 11.93
C VAL A 48 -8.05 -5.79 11.89
N GLU A 49 -7.93 -5.09 13.02
CA GLU A 49 -8.29 -3.66 13.11
C GLU A 49 -9.72 -3.35 12.63
N GLY A 50 -10.70 -4.26 12.78
CA GLY A 50 -12.04 -4.03 12.22
C GLY A 50 -12.15 -4.23 10.71
N LEU A 51 -11.20 -4.94 10.09
CA LEU A 51 -11.14 -5.18 8.64
C LEU A 51 -11.14 -6.68 8.34
N PRO A 52 -11.89 -7.14 7.33
CA PRO A 52 -11.90 -8.54 6.93
C PRO A 52 -10.54 -8.97 6.37
N VAL A 53 -10.15 -10.21 6.68
CA VAL A 53 -8.97 -10.87 6.12
C VAL A 53 -9.42 -11.88 5.08
N PHE A 54 -8.77 -11.85 3.91
CA PHE A 54 -8.98 -12.78 2.80
C PHE A 54 -7.76 -13.69 2.64
N ASP A 55 -7.95 -14.84 2.00
CA ASP A 55 -6.84 -15.75 1.69
C ASP A 55 -6.08 -15.27 0.44
N THR A 56 -6.78 -14.66 -0.52
CA THR A 56 -6.20 -14.16 -1.77
C THR A 56 -6.60 -12.72 -2.09
N VAL A 57 -5.80 -12.04 -2.93
CA VAL A 57 -6.16 -10.70 -3.45
C VAL A 57 -7.38 -10.78 -4.38
N ALA A 58 -7.53 -11.89 -5.11
CA ALA A 58 -8.67 -12.13 -5.99
C ALA A 58 -9.99 -12.15 -5.21
N GLU A 59 -10.04 -12.82 -4.05
CA GLU A 59 -11.20 -12.79 -3.15
C GLU A 59 -11.53 -11.37 -2.68
N ALA A 60 -10.52 -10.62 -2.24
CA ALA A 60 -10.69 -9.24 -1.81
C ALA A 60 -11.23 -8.35 -2.95
N LYS A 61 -10.73 -8.55 -4.16
CA LYS A 61 -11.17 -7.84 -5.36
C LYS A 61 -12.60 -8.21 -5.77
N ALA A 62 -13.00 -9.47 -5.62
CA ALA A 62 -14.36 -9.92 -5.87
C ALA A 62 -15.35 -9.31 -4.86
N ALA A 63 -14.98 -9.25 -3.58
CA ALA A 63 -15.77 -8.59 -2.54
C ALA A 63 -15.84 -7.06 -2.74
N PHE A 64 -14.78 -6.45 -3.26
CA PHE A 64 -14.67 -5.00 -3.47
C PHE A 64 -14.25 -4.68 -4.92
N PRO A 65 -15.19 -4.62 -5.88
CA PRO A 65 -14.86 -4.43 -7.29
C PRO A 65 -14.04 -3.16 -7.60
N ARG A 66 -14.23 -2.10 -6.81
CA ARG A 66 -13.50 -0.82 -6.92
C ARG A 66 -12.09 -0.82 -6.31
N LEU A 67 -11.66 -1.92 -5.71
CA LEU A 67 -10.34 -2.05 -5.09
C LEU A 67 -9.24 -1.76 -6.13
N SER A 68 -8.44 -0.73 -5.91
CA SER A 68 -7.49 -0.23 -6.92
C SER A 68 -6.05 -0.17 -6.42
N ALA A 69 -5.85 -0.27 -5.09
CA ALA A 69 -4.54 -0.15 -4.47
C ALA A 69 -4.20 -1.28 -3.46
N SER A 70 -2.91 -1.54 -3.28
CA SER A 70 -2.39 -2.51 -2.31
C SER A 70 -1.13 -2.02 -1.62
N VAL A 71 -1.06 -2.17 -0.29
CA VAL A 71 0.20 -2.09 0.45
C VAL A 71 0.76 -3.48 0.69
N VAL A 72 1.94 -3.76 0.16
CA VAL A 72 2.58 -5.08 0.18
C VAL A 72 3.49 -5.20 1.41
N ALA A 73 2.89 -5.46 2.58
CA ALA A 73 3.58 -5.54 3.87
C ALA A 73 3.99 -6.97 4.24
N VAL A 74 4.61 -7.69 3.30
CA VAL A 74 5.06 -9.07 3.48
C VAL A 74 6.59 -9.18 3.63
N PRO A 75 7.11 -10.27 4.22
CA PRO A 75 8.55 -10.52 4.25
C PRO A 75 9.19 -10.53 2.86
N ARG A 76 10.48 -10.15 2.76
CA ARG A 76 11.19 -10.00 1.47
C ARG A 76 11.08 -11.22 0.54
N ARG A 77 11.05 -12.43 1.11
CA ARG A 77 10.99 -13.68 0.34
C ARG A 77 9.66 -13.87 -0.39
N LEU A 78 8.62 -13.17 0.06
CA LEU A 78 7.27 -13.25 -0.49
C LEU A 78 6.89 -12.02 -1.33
N ALA A 79 7.75 -11.00 -1.37
CA ALA A 79 7.45 -9.71 -1.99
C ALA A 79 7.07 -9.83 -3.47
N LYS A 80 7.86 -10.56 -4.27
CA LYS A 80 7.58 -10.76 -5.70
C LYS A 80 6.22 -11.43 -5.93
N GLY A 81 5.98 -12.56 -5.27
CA GLY A 81 4.72 -13.30 -5.40
C GLY A 81 3.50 -12.44 -5.02
N ALA A 82 3.57 -11.71 -3.91
CA ALA A 82 2.50 -10.83 -3.45
C ALA A 82 2.25 -9.64 -4.41
N VAL A 83 3.30 -9.09 -5.02
CA VAL A 83 3.16 -8.05 -6.04
C VAL A 83 2.48 -8.61 -7.29
N PHE A 84 2.90 -9.79 -7.75
CA PHE A 84 2.33 -10.42 -8.95
C PHE A 84 0.86 -10.76 -8.74
N GLU A 85 0.52 -11.39 -7.61
CA GLU A 85 -0.86 -11.72 -7.25
C GLU A 85 -1.78 -10.49 -7.28
N ALA A 86 -1.32 -9.37 -6.73
CA ALA A 86 -2.11 -8.14 -6.75
C ALA A 86 -2.25 -7.55 -8.16
N ILE A 87 -1.20 -7.58 -8.98
CA ILE A 87 -1.26 -7.09 -10.36
C ILE A 87 -2.22 -7.96 -11.19
N GLU A 88 -2.15 -9.29 -11.06
CA GLU A 88 -3.03 -10.24 -11.74
C GLU A 88 -4.50 -10.07 -11.32
N ALA A 89 -4.75 -9.73 -10.05
CA ALA A 89 -6.08 -9.36 -9.56
C ALA A 89 -6.55 -7.95 -10.03
N GLY A 90 -5.78 -7.26 -10.87
CA GLY A 90 -6.15 -5.96 -11.44
C GLY A 90 -5.92 -4.77 -10.51
N ILE A 91 -5.05 -4.89 -9.52
CA ILE A 91 -4.60 -3.77 -8.69
C ILE A 91 -3.61 -2.91 -9.49
N ARG A 92 -3.91 -1.61 -9.60
CA ARG A 92 -3.13 -0.68 -10.44
C ARG A 92 -2.04 0.08 -9.69
N ILE A 93 -2.19 0.28 -8.38
CA ILE A 93 -1.22 1.04 -7.57
C ILE A 93 -0.79 0.21 -6.37
N LEU A 94 0.49 -0.08 -6.29
CA LEU A 94 1.06 -0.88 -5.21
C LEU A 94 2.15 -0.09 -4.50
N THR A 95 2.24 -0.25 -3.18
CA THR A 95 3.42 0.18 -2.42
C THR A 95 4.15 -1.04 -1.88
N LEU A 96 5.47 -1.04 -2.07
CA LEU A 96 6.36 -2.09 -1.60
C LEU A 96 7.33 -1.51 -0.56
N PRO A 97 6.92 -1.42 0.72
CA PRO A 97 7.78 -0.95 1.81
C PRO A 97 8.92 -1.91 2.13
N THR A 98 8.82 -3.17 1.71
CA THR A 98 9.79 -4.21 2.05
C THR A 98 11.20 -3.85 1.57
N GLU A 99 12.13 -3.81 2.51
CA GLU A 99 13.54 -3.55 2.23
C GLU A 99 14.29 -4.80 1.78
N ARG A 100 15.40 -4.56 1.07
CA ARG A 100 16.37 -5.61 0.65
C ARG A 100 15.70 -6.74 -0.13
N VAL A 101 14.70 -6.42 -0.94
CA VAL A 101 14.21 -7.32 -1.98
C VAL A 101 15.36 -7.59 -2.96
N PRO A 102 15.64 -8.85 -3.33
CA PRO A 102 16.68 -9.17 -4.30
C PRO A 102 16.54 -8.34 -5.58
N ARG A 103 17.67 -7.87 -6.12
CA ARG A 103 17.65 -7.02 -7.33
C ARG A 103 16.99 -7.72 -8.52
N HIS A 104 17.22 -9.03 -8.69
CA HIS A 104 16.57 -9.82 -9.72
C HIS A 104 15.05 -9.84 -9.56
N ASP A 105 14.54 -10.05 -8.34
CA ASP A 105 13.11 -9.96 -8.07
C ASP A 105 12.54 -8.57 -8.38
N MET A 106 13.28 -7.49 -8.06
CA MET A 106 12.86 -6.13 -8.40
C MET A 106 12.81 -5.87 -9.91
N LEU A 107 13.75 -6.42 -10.69
CA LEU A 107 13.72 -6.32 -12.16
C LEU A 107 12.48 -7.00 -12.74
N GLU A 108 12.16 -8.20 -12.25
CA GLU A 108 10.96 -8.93 -12.64
C GLU A 108 9.68 -8.17 -12.23
N ILE A 109 9.63 -7.59 -11.03
CA ILE A 109 8.53 -6.73 -10.57
C ILE A 109 8.32 -5.54 -11.50
N ILE A 110 9.39 -4.83 -11.87
CA ILE A 110 9.30 -3.66 -12.73
C ILE A 110 8.74 -4.04 -14.10
N GLU A 111 9.28 -5.10 -14.71
CA GLU A 111 8.84 -5.53 -16.04
C GLU A 111 7.40 -6.05 -16.01
N PHE A 112 7.04 -6.88 -15.04
CA PHE A 112 5.68 -7.39 -14.89
C PHE A 112 4.66 -6.26 -14.68
N SER A 113 5.01 -5.26 -13.88
CA SER A 113 4.17 -4.07 -13.66
C SER A 113 3.95 -3.29 -14.95
N ARG A 114 5.02 -3.11 -15.76
CA ARG A 114 4.96 -2.42 -17.05
C ARG A 114 4.05 -3.15 -18.04
N MET A 115 4.16 -4.48 -18.11
CA MET A 115 3.33 -5.31 -18.99
C MET A 115 1.83 -5.23 -18.67
N HIS A 116 1.47 -5.00 -17.41
CA HIS A 116 0.08 -4.98 -16.94
C HIS A 116 -0.47 -3.55 -16.70
N GLY A 117 0.33 -2.51 -16.96
CA GLY A 117 -0.10 -1.13 -16.74
C GLY A 117 -0.31 -0.77 -15.26
N SER A 118 0.42 -1.43 -14.36
CA SER A 118 0.41 -1.17 -12.91
C SER A 118 1.64 -0.38 -12.49
N LEU A 119 1.50 0.38 -11.40
CA LEU A 119 2.57 1.17 -10.79
C LEU A 119 2.95 0.56 -9.44
N VAL A 120 4.21 0.16 -9.30
CA VAL A 120 4.78 -0.27 -8.02
C VAL A 120 5.71 0.81 -7.48
N LEU A 121 5.33 1.41 -6.35
CA LEU A 121 6.14 2.34 -5.59
C LEU A 121 7.01 1.57 -4.58
N GLY A 122 8.30 1.39 -4.88
CA GLY A 122 9.28 0.98 -3.87
C GLY A 122 10.16 -0.21 -4.24
N GLY A 123 10.26 -1.14 -3.29
CA GLY A 123 11.50 -1.85 -2.98
C GLY A 123 12.28 -1.14 -1.87
N ASN A 124 11.56 -0.68 -0.83
CA ASN A 124 11.92 0.31 0.21
C ASN A 124 11.27 1.71 0.01
N SER A 125 9.93 1.77 -0.16
CA SER A 125 9.20 3.05 -0.18
C SER A 125 8.23 3.18 0.99
N GLY A 126 8.20 4.36 1.63
CA GLY A 126 7.19 4.70 2.65
C GLY A 126 5.77 4.84 2.09
N GLY A 127 5.64 4.95 0.76
CA GLY A 127 4.37 4.99 0.05
C GLY A 127 4.05 6.34 -0.55
N ALA A 128 2.76 6.69 -0.60
CA ALA A 128 2.25 7.94 -1.16
C ALA A 128 1.18 8.55 -0.28
N ILE A 129 1.05 9.87 -0.33
CA ILE A 129 0.01 10.63 0.39
C ILE A 129 -0.54 11.73 -0.50
N SER A 130 -1.87 11.81 -0.53
CA SER A 130 -2.61 12.97 -1.00
C SER A 130 -3.20 13.66 0.25
N PRO A 131 -2.65 14.82 0.65
CA PRO A 131 -3.02 15.48 1.90
C PRO A 131 -4.53 15.69 2.05
N GLY A 132 -5.09 15.23 3.18
CA GLY A 132 -6.51 15.32 3.50
C GLY A 132 -7.42 14.36 2.73
N LYS A 133 -6.86 13.50 1.88
CA LYS A 133 -7.63 12.59 1.00
C LYS A 133 -7.35 11.12 1.29
N CYS A 134 -6.09 10.71 1.13
CA CYS A 134 -5.70 9.30 1.18
C CYS A 134 -4.21 9.18 1.46
N THR A 135 -3.85 8.16 2.23
CA THR A 135 -2.47 7.70 2.39
C THR A 135 -2.38 6.21 2.07
N LEU A 136 -1.33 5.83 1.35
CA LEU A 136 -1.04 4.45 0.97
C LEU A 136 0.33 4.09 1.53
N GLY A 137 0.36 3.37 2.65
CA GLY A 137 1.58 3.07 3.42
C GLY A 137 1.65 3.82 4.75
N GLY A 138 2.80 3.70 5.43
CA GLY A 138 3.06 4.27 6.76
C GLY A 138 3.73 5.64 6.73
N ILE A 139 3.53 6.41 5.67
CA ILE A 139 4.17 7.71 5.45
C ILE A 139 3.75 8.72 6.54
N GLY A 140 4.69 9.48 7.09
CA GLY A 140 4.42 10.39 8.22
C GLY A 140 4.21 9.71 9.58
N GLY A 141 4.26 8.37 9.66
CA GLY A 141 4.18 7.66 10.93
C GLY A 141 2.83 7.85 11.63
N ARG A 142 2.85 8.48 12.82
CA ARG A 142 1.62 8.73 13.58
C ARG A 142 0.69 9.69 12.84
N VAL A 143 -0.62 9.50 12.98
CA VAL A 143 -1.61 10.30 12.24
C VAL A 143 -1.50 11.79 12.55
N GLU A 144 -1.19 12.16 13.81
CA GLU A 144 -1.05 13.56 14.22
C GLU A 144 0.12 14.23 13.50
N PHE A 145 1.27 13.53 13.42
CA PHE A 145 2.45 14.02 12.72
C PHE A 145 2.24 14.04 11.21
N THR A 146 1.56 13.03 10.66
CA THR A 146 1.22 12.96 9.23
C THR A 146 0.37 14.16 8.81
N ARG A 147 -0.65 14.53 9.61
CA ARG A 147 -1.50 15.71 9.34
C ARG A 147 -0.76 17.03 9.55
N LEU A 148 0.23 17.06 10.45
CA LEU A 148 1.08 18.23 10.67
C LEU A 148 1.99 18.47 9.45
N ALA A 149 2.68 17.42 9.00
CA ALA A 149 3.68 17.48 7.92
C ALA A 149 3.04 17.63 6.54
N PHE A 150 1.93 16.93 6.26
CA PHE A 150 1.32 16.90 4.94
C PHE A 150 0.02 17.70 4.93
N ARG A 151 0.09 18.93 4.39
CA ARG A 151 -1.05 19.85 4.23
C ARG A 151 -1.37 20.08 2.76
N PRO A 152 -2.64 20.28 2.38
CA PRO A 152 -3.00 20.63 1.02
C PRO A 152 -2.29 21.91 0.56
N GLY A 153 -1.74 21.88 -0.65
CA GLY A 153 -1.02 23.01 -1.23
C GLY A 153 -0.77 22.82 -2.72
N PRO A 154 -0.09 23.78 -3.37
CA PRO A 154 0.19 23.75 -4.81
C PRO A 154 1.41 22.88 -5.17
N CYS A 155 2.22 22.47 -4.19
CA CYS A 155 3.48 21.76 -4.42
C CYS A 155 3.30 20.24 -4.36
N GLY A 156 3.82 19.54 -5.37
CA GLY A 156 4.04 18.09 -5.33
C GLY A 156 5.45 17.77 -4.85
N VAL A 157 5.59 16.73 -4.03
CA VAL A 157 6.88 16.31 -3.49
C VAL A 157 7.19 14.88 -3.91
N MET A 158 8.40 14.65 -4.40
CA MET A 158 8.94 13.31 -4.68
C MET A 158 10.28 13.17 -3.96
N SER A 159 10.47 12.06 -3.26
CA SER A 159 11.70 11.79 -2.53
C SER A 159 12.06 10.31 -2.60
N ARG A 160 13.37 10.03 -2.67
CA ARG A 160 13.91 8.67 -2.48
C ARG A 160 14.04 8.31 -0.99
N SER A 161 14.10 9.31 -0.10
CA SER A 161 14.21 9.13 1.34
C SER A 161 12.87 9.38 2.02
N GLY A 162 12.39 8.37 2.76
CA GLY A 162 11.13 8.48 3.49
C GLY A 162 11.14 9.60 4.55
N GLY A 163 12.22 9.70 5.33
CA GLY A 163 12.32 10.71 6.40
C GLY A 163 12.41 12.16 5.87
N GLN A 164 13.13 12.37 4.77
CA GLN A 164 13.25 13.70 4.15
C GLN A 164 11.92 14.20 3.59
N LEU A 165 11.00 13.29 3.22
CA LEU A 165 9.70 13.67 2.69
C LEU A 165 8.84 14.46 3.70
N THR A 166 9.03 14.24 5.00
CA THR A 166 8.31 14.97 6.05
C THR A 166 8.96 16.31 6.43
N THR A 167 10.13 16.61 5.87
CA THR A 167 10.91 17.81 6.18
C THR A 167 10.77 18.91 5.13
N VAL A 168 10.40 18.54 3.90
CA VAL A 168 10.28 19.42 2.73
C VAL A 168 8.88 20.00 2.55
#